data_AF-A0A846FZ30-F1
#
_entry.id   AF-A0A846FZ30-F1
#
_cell.length_a   1.000
_cell.length_b   1.000
_cell.length_c   1.000
_cell.angle_alpha   90.00
_cell.angle_beta   90.00
_cell.angle_gamma   90.00
#
_symmetry.space_group_name_H-M   'P 1'
#
loop_
_entity.id
_entity.type
_entity.pdbx_description
1 polymer ?
#
loop_
_entity_poly.entity_id
_entity_poly.type
_entity_poly.pdbx_seq_one_letter_code
_entity_poly.pdbx_strand_id
1 'polypeptide(L)'
;DCKLIEFNGEPDHVHLLFQYYPQLELPKFVTNLKSVSSRRLRTEFPEQINKAYFKAVFWSESYFIASCGGVSVSVLKKYIENQDEPHK
;
A
#
# COMPACT_ATOMS: atom_id res chain seq x y z
N ASP A 1 -2.82 3.84 -11.47
CA ASP A 1 -1.48 3.35 -11.10
C ASP A 1 -1.23 3.43 -9.61
N CYS A 2 -0.55 2.40 -9.10
CA CYS A 2 0.01 2.34 -7.76
C CYS A 2 1.43 1.78 -7.92
N LYS A 3 2.44 2.53 -7.46
CA LYS A 3 3.85 2.16 -7.59
C LYS A 3 4.42 1.82 -6.22
N LEU A 4 4.91 0.59 -6.06
CA LEU A 4 5.69 0.20 -4.89
C LEU A 4 7.06 0.91 -4.95
N ILE A 5 7.41 1.62 -3.86
CA ILE A 5 8.70 2.30 -3.71
C ILE A 5 9.64 1.39 -2.91
N GLU A 6 9.16 0.90 -1.77
CA GLU A 6 9.95 0.08 -0.86
C GLU A 6 9.06 -0.97 -0.18
N PHE A 7 9.65 -2.13 0.08
CA PHE A 7 9.01 -3.26 0.75
C PHE A 7 9.99 -3.88 1.72
N ASN A 8 9.58 -4.01 2.97
CA ASN A 8 10.33 -4.70 4.01
C ASN A 8 9.36 -5.34 5.00
N GLY A 9 9.85 -6.08 5.99
CA GLY A 9 9.01 -6.66 7.01
C GLY A 9 9.76 -7.46 8.06
N GLU A 10 8.99 -7.92 9.03
CA GLU A 10 9.37 -8.73 10.16
C GLU A 10 8.71 -10.11 10.03
N PRO A 11 9.03 -11.08 10.90
CA PRO A 11 8.41 -12.40 10.84
C PRO A 11 6.87 -12.41 10.95
N ASP A 12 6.26 -11.36 11.50
CA ASP A 12 4.82 -11.27 11.78
C ASP A 12 4.08 -10.15 11.04
N HIS A 13 4.77 -9.23 10.37
CA HIS A 13 4.14 -8.16 9.60
C HIS A 13 5.01 -7.64 8.45
N VAL A 14 4.40 -6.86 7.54
CA VAL A 14 5.08 -6.27 6.38
C VAL A 14 4.80 -4.77 6.31
N HIS A 15 5.78 -4.02 5.82
CA HIS A 15 5.74 -2.60 5.57
C HIS A 15 5.82 -2.33 4.06
N LEU A 16 4.91 -1.50 3.56
CA LEU A 16 4.91 -1.07 2.15
C LEU A 16 4.96 0.46 2.08
N LEU A 17 5.97 0.99 1.42
CA LEU A 17 5.98 2.38 0.98
C LEU A 17 5.57 2.41 -0.49
N PHE A 18 4.48 3.11 -0.81
CA PHE A 18 3.96 3.17 -2.17
C PHE A 18 3.40 4.55 -2.52
N GLN A 19 3.46 4.87 -3.81
CA GLN A 19 2.81 6.02 -4.42
C GLN A 19 1.51 5.57 -5.09
N TYR A 20 0.46 6.36 -4.95
CA TYR A 20 -0.84 6.08 -5.54
C TYR A 20 -1.52 7.37 -6.01
N TYR A 21 -2.43 7.26 -6.97
CA TYR A 21 -3.27 8.40 -7.35
C TYR A 21 -4.42 8.61 -6.37
N PRO A 22 -4.88 9.86 -6.15
CA PRO A 22 -5.92 10.18 -5.17
C PRO A 22 -7.26 9.43 -5.35
N GLN A 23 -7.56 8.95 -6.56
CA GLN A 23 -8.79 8.20 -6.85
C GLN A 23 -8.76 6.76 -6.31
N LEU A 24 -7.61 6.26 -5.82
CA LEU A 24 -7.50 4.91 -5.27
C LEU A 24 -8.14 4.84 -3.88
N GLU A 25 -9.16 3.99 -3.75
CA GLU A 25 -9.75 3.65 -2.45
C GLU A 25 -8.80 2.78 -1.62
N LEU A 26 -8.08 3.40 -0.68
CA LEU A 26 -7.08 2.73 0.15
C LEU A 26 -7.61 1.49 0.92
N PRO A 27 -8.80 1.51 1.56
CA PRO A 27 -9.32 0.33 2.26
C PRO A 27 -9.53 -0.87 1.33
N LYS A 28 -10.06 -0.60 0.13
CA LYS A 28 -10.30 -1.62 -0.90
C LYS A 28 -8.98 -2.15 -1.44
N PHE A 29 -8.00 -1.27 -1.65
CA PHE A 29 -6.65 -1.65 -2.06
C PHE A 29 -5.99 -2.60 -1.05
N VAL A 30 -5.96 -2.24 0.23
CA VAL A 30 -5.34 -3.09 1.28
C VAL A 30 -6.07 -4.42 1.42
N THR A 31 -7.40 -4.44 1.33
CA THR A 31 -8.19 -5.67 1.37
C THR A 31 -7.83 -6.60 0.20
N ASN A 32 -7.75 -6.06 -1.02
CA ASN A 32 -7.35 -6.81 -2.19
C ASN A 32 -5.92 -7.33 -2.08
N LEU A 33 -4.99 -6.49 -1.61
CA LEU A 33 -3.59 -6.86 -1.42
C LEU A 33 -3.48 -8.05 -0.44
N LYS A 34 -4.14 -7.98 0.71
CA LYS A 34 -4.15 -9.04 1.73
C LYS A 34 -4.80 -10.32 1.23
N SER A 35 -5.96 -10.24 0.57
CA SER A 35 -6.64 -11.42 0.03
C SER A 35 -5.86 -12.12 -1.08
N VAL A 36 -5.35 -11.35 -2.05
CA VAL A 36 -4.60 -11.92 -3.19
C VAL A 36 -3.28 -12.52 -2.72
N SER A 37 -2.52 -11.82 -1.86
CA SER A 37 -1.27 -12.35 -1.30
C SER A 37 -1.51 -13.60 -0.45
N SER A 38 -2.53 -13.60 0.40
CA SER A 38 -2.94 -14.76 1.21
C SER A 38 -3.21 -16.00 0.36
N ARG A 39 -3.90 -15.83 -0.79
CA ARG A 39 -4.15 -16.91 -1.75
C ARG A 39 -2.85 -17.35 -2.42
N ARG A 40 -2.09 -16.42 -2.98
CA ARG A 40 -0.84 -16.72 -3.70
C ARG A 40 0.18 -17.42 -2.83
N LEU A 41 0.42 -16.94 -1.61
CA LEU A 41 1.37 -17.55 -0.68
C LEU A 41 1.00 -19.00 -0.36
N ARG A 42 -0.29 -19.31 -0.16
CA ARG A 42 -0.73 -20.69 0.07
C ARG A 42 -0.65 -21.58 -1.18
N THR A 43 -0.81 -21.01 -2.37
CA THR A 43 -0.69 -21.75 -3.64
C THR A 43 0.76 -21.99 -4.05
N GLU A 44 1.63 -21.00 -3.85
CA GLU A 44 3.02 -21.00 -4.33
C GLU A 44 3.99 -21.60 -3.30
N PHE A 45 3.70 -21.48 -1.99
CA PHE A 45 4.56 -21.95 -0.90
C PHE A 45 3.81 -22.83 0.12
N PRO A 46 3.07 -23.86 -0.33
CA PRO A 46 2.20 -24.64 0.55
C PRO A 46 2.98 -25.35 1.67
N GLU A 47 4.16 -25.89 1.40
CA GLU A 47 4.94 -26.63 2.41
C GLU A 47 5.46 -25.70 3.52
N GLN A 48 6.01 -24.54 3.13
CA GLN A 48 6.56 -23.56 4.06
C GLN A 48 5.43 -22.98 4.93
N ILE A 49 4.31 -22.60 4.31
CA ILE A 49 3.17 -22.05 5.03
C ILE A 49 2.54 -23.10 5.95
N ASN A 50 2.25 -24.31 5.48
CA ASN A 50 1.60 -25.33 6.31
C ASN A 50 2.45 -25.75 7.51
N LYS A 51 3.79 -25.68 7.39
CA LYS A 51 4.70 -25.95 8.50
C LYS A 51 4.72 -24.83 9.54
N ALA A 52 4.66 -23.57 9.10
CA ALA A 52 4.80 -22.42 9.98
C ALA A 52 3.45 -21.89 10.52
N TYR A 53 2.36 -22.09 9.77
CA TYR A 53 1.10 -21.37 9.99
C TYR A 53 -0.13 -22.13 9.44
N PHE A 54 -1.03 -22.54 10.34
CA PHE A 54 -2.16 -23.42 10.03
C PHE A 54 -3.54 -22.73 10.14
N LYS A 55 -3.60 -21.41 10.38
CA LYS A 55 -4.88 -20.71 10.49
C LYS A 55 -5.53 -20.45 9.12
N ALA A 56 -6.86 -20.42 9.12
CA ALA A 56 -7.67 -20.16 7.93
C ALA A 56 -7.40 -18.77 7.32
N VAL A 57 -7.12 -17.75 8.15
CA VAL A 57 -6.78 -16.39 7.72
C VAL A 57 -5.27 -16.16 7.82
N PHE A 58 -4.64 -15.63 6.76
CA PHE A 58 -3.19 -15.37 6.74
C PHE A 58 -2.84 -14.07 7.45
N TRP A 59 -3.53 -12.99 7.08
CA TRP A 59 -3.33 -11.68 7.66
C TRP A 59 -4.33 -11.42 8.77
N SER A 60 -3.92 -10.62 9.77
CA SER A 60 -4.86 -9.96 10.68
C SER A 60 -5.90 -9.16 9.90
N GLU A 61 -7.10 -8.93 10.44
CA GLU A 61 -8.09 -8.07 9.78
C GLU A 61 -7.63 -6.61 9.75
N SER A 62 -6.96 -6.17 10.81
CA SER A 62 -6.44 -4.80 10.97
C SER A 62 -5.29 -4.49 9.99
N TYR A 63 -5.08 -3.21 9.75
CA TYR A 63 -3.95 -2.67 8.98
C TYR A 63 -3.67 -1.24 9.43
N PHE A 64 -2.46 -0.74 9.14
CA PHE A 64 -2.05 0.63 9.42
C PHE A 64 -1.72 1.35 8.12
N ILE A 65 -2.14 2.61 8.00
CA ILE A 65 -1.79 3.50 6.87
C ILE A 65 -1.48 4.87 7.45
N ALA A 66 -0.35 5.44 7.03
CA ALA A 66 0.01 6.82 7.29
C ALA A 66 0.57 7.46 6.02
N SER A 67 0.29 8.74 5.82
CA SER A 67 0.92 9.51 4.75
C SER A 67 2.36 9.87 5.15
N CYS A 68 3.32 9.51 4.31
CA CYS A 68 4.71 9.88 4.46
C CYS A 68 5.02 11.04 3.50
N GLY A 69 4.72 12.27 3.90
CA GLY A 69 5.03 13.42 3.05
C GLY A 69 4.52 14.75 3.57
N GLY A 70 5.45 15.65 3.89
CA GLY A 70 5.19 17.09 3.87
C GLY A 70 5.52 17.61 2.47
N VAL A 71 4.53 18.08 1.72
CA VAL A 71 4.82 18.86 0.51
C VAL A 71 5.40 20.19 0.97
N SER A 72 6.64 20.50 0.58
CA SER A 72 7.22 21.80 0.91
C SER A 72 6.40 22.93 0.27
N VAL A 73 6.28 24.08 0.95
CA VAL A 73 5.58 25.26 0.43
C VAL A 73 6.13 25.66 -0.94
N SER A 74 7.43 25.47 -1.18
CA SER A 74 8.08 25.69 -2.48
C SER A 74 7.53 24.80 -3.60
N VAL A 75 7.24 23.53 -3.33
CA VAL A 75 6.65 22.62 -4.32
C VAL A 75 5.21 23.02 -4.63
N LEU A 76 4.44 23.42 -3.61
CA LEU A 76 3.07 23.92 -3.80
C LEU A 76 3.02 25.23 -4.59
N LYS A 77 3.88 26.21 -4.25
CA LYS A 77 3.96 27.48 -4.99
C LYS A 77 4.28 27.26 -6.46
N LYS A 78 5.30 26.44 -6.74
CA LYS A 78 5.68 26.11 -8.12
C LYS A 78 4.54 25.40 -8.85
N TYR A 79 3.77 24.55 -8.18
CA TYR A 79 2.59 23.94 -8.79
C TYR A 79 1.55 25.00 -9.21
N ILE A 80 1.22 25.94 -8.32
CA ILE A 80 0.24 27.02 -8.56
C ILE A 80 0.71 27.96 -9.69
N GLU A 81 1.98 28.38 -9.67
CA GLU A 81 2.56 29.27 -10.70
C GLU A 81 2.56 28.65 -12.11
N ASN A 82 2.49 27.31 -12.21
CA ASN A 82 2.42 26.58 -13.48
C ASN A 82 0.99 26.18 -13.86
N GLN A 83 -0.03 26.65 -13.15
CA GLN A 83 -1.43 26.50 -13.58
C GLN A 83 -1.86 27.75 -14.35
N ASP A 84 -2.70 27.57 -15.37
CA ASP A 84 -3.34 28.68 -16.07
C ASP A 84 -4.19 29.50 -15.10
N GLU A 85 -4.18 30.82 -15.27
CA GLU A 85 -5.07 31.68 -14.47
C GLU A 85 -6.53 31.31 -14.76
N PRO A 86 -7.39 31.19 -13.73
CA PRO A 86 -8.80 30.96 -13.95
C PRO A 86 -9.38 32.07 -14.82
N HIS A 87 -10.08 31.68 -15.89
CA HIS A 87 -10.77 32.61 -16.77
C HIS A 87 -11.76 33.46 -15.97
N LYS A 88 -11.64 34.78 -16.10
CA LYS A 88 -12.53 35.77 -15.47
C LYS A 88 -13.94 35.74 -16.06
#